data_AF-A0A6P8AM58-F1
#
_entry.id   AF-A0A6P8AM58-F1
#
_cell.length_a   1.000
_cell.length_b   1.000
_cell.length_c   1.000
_cell.angle_alpha   90.00
_cell.angle_beta   90.00
_cell.angle_gamma   90.00
#
_symmetry.space_group_name_H-M   'P 1'
#
loop_
_entity.id
_entity.type
_entity.pdbx_description
1 polymer ?
#
loop_
_entity_poly.entity_id
_entity_poly.type
_entity_poly.pdbx_seq_one_letter_code
_entity_poly.pdbx_strand_id
1 'polypeptide(L)'
;MVLGQENPSIFNVMNNLALMLDRQRKYEEAEEMCRTTLKLSEKVLGQENPDTLISINNLALMLYKQGKYEEAEQMLRTTLALREKSVHPWIN
;
A
#
# COMPACT_ATOMS: atom_id res chain seq x y z
N MET A 1 11.23 -14.95 -16.88
CA MET A 1 9.99 -14.82 -17.65
C MET A 1 8.94 -14.20 -16.71
N VAL A 2 8.73 -12.89 -16.80
CA VAL A 2 7.84 -12.10 -15.94
C VAL A 2 6.60 -11.78 -16.76
N LEU A 3 5.61 -12.67 -16.77
CA LEU A 3 4.37 -12.46 -17.55
C LEU A 3 3.09 -12.54 -16.70
N GLY A 4 3.22 -12.49 -15.36
CA GLY A 4 2.09 -12.43 -14.44
C GLY A 4 2.05 -11.19 -13.53
N GLN A 5 3.13 -10.41 -13.45
CA GLN A 5 3.24 -9.24 -12.54
C GLN A 5 2.85 -7.90 -13.18
N GLU A 6 2.47 -7.88 -14.46
CA GLU A 6 2.11 -6.63 -15.16
C GLU A 6 0.61 -6.40 -15.26
N ASN A 7 -0.25 -7.31 -14.77
CA ASN A 7 -1.68 -7.05 -14.71
C ASN A 7 -2.01 -6.34 -13.39
N PRO A 8 -2.34 -5.04 -13.39
CA PRO A 8 -2.59 -4.28 -12.17
C PRO A 8 -3.73 -4.85 -11.32
N SER A 9 -4.65 -5.62 -11.94
CA SER A 9 -5.74 -6.28 -11.22
C SER A 9 -5.26 -7.28 -10.16
N ILE A 10 -4.03 -7.80 -10.25
CA ILE A 10 -3.46 -8.70 -9.22
C ILE A 10 -3.34 -7.99 -7.87
N PHE A 11 -3.10 -6.67 -7.86
CA PHE A 11 -2.99 -5.90 -6.62
C PHE A 11 -4.30 -5.87 -5.85
N ASN A 12 -5.43 -5.83 -6.55
CA ASN A 12 -6.75 -5.92 -5.92
C ASN A 12 -6.95 -7.27 -5.22
N VAL A 13 -6.50 -8.37 -5.84
CA VAL A 13 -6.59 -9.70 -5.25
C VAL A 13 -5.70 -9.80 -4.00
N MET A 14 -4.46 -9.31 -4.07
CA MET A 14 -3.54 -9.32 -2.92
C MET A 14 -4.05 -8.45 -1.76
N ASN A 15 -4.57 -7.26 -2.06
CA ASN A 15 -5.19 -6.38 -1.07
C ASN A 15 -6.41 -7.04 -0.41
N ASN A 16 -7.28 -7.69 -1.19
CA ASN A 16 -8.41 -8.43 -0.64
C ASN A 16 -7.97 -9.59 0.26
N LEU A 17 -6.92 -10.32 -0.11
CA LEU A 17 -6.36 -11.38 0.73
C LEU A 17 -5.82 -10.83 2.06
N ALA A 18 -5.10 -9.70 2.04
CA ALA A 18 -4.63 -9.04 3.26
C ALA A 18 -5.81 -8.65 4.17
N LEU A 19 -6.90 -8.10 3.62
CA LEU A 19 -8.11 -7.79 4.38
C LEU A 19 -8.82 -9.04 4.95
N MET A 20 -8.76 -10.18 4.25
CA MET A 20 -9.28 -11.45 4.78
C MET A 20 -8.43 -11.99 5.94
N LEU A 21 -7.11 -11.85 5.85
CA LEU A 21 -6.18 -12.22 6.93
C LEU A 21 -6.37 -11.33 8.16
N ASP A 22 -6.57 -10.03 7.94
CA ASP A 22 -6.91 -9.05 8.98
C ASP A 22 -8.17 -9.46 9.76
N ARG A 23 -9.24 -9.85 9.07
CA ARG A 23 -10.48 -10.33 9.71
C ARG A 23 -10.26 -11.59 10.56
N GLN A 24 -9.23 -12.37 10.25
CA GLN A 24 -8.81 -13.54 11.02
C GLN A 24 -7.81 -13.21 12.13
N ARG A 25 -7.49 -11.92 12.34
CA ARG A 25 -6.47 -11.44 13.28
C ARG A 25 -5.04 -11.93 12.97
N LYS A 26 -4.77 -12.30 11.72
CA LYS A 26 -3.45 -12.70 11.23
C LYS A 26 -2.68 -11.49 10.71
N TYR A 27 -2.33 -10.59 11.62
CA TYR A 27 -1.83 -9.26 11.25
C TYR A 27 -0.45 -9.30 10.60
N GLU A 28 0.41 -10.24 11.01
CA GLU A 28 1.76 -10.41 10.45
C GLU A 28 1.71 -10.93 9.01
N GLU A 29 0.87 -11.95 8.74
CA GLU A 29 0.65 -12.47 7.37
C GLU A 29 0.05 -11.38 6.47
N ALA A 30 -0.89 -10.58 7.01
CA ALA A 30 -1.49 -9.47 6.27
C ALA A 30 -0.48 -8.34 5.98
N GLU A 31 0.40 -8.02 6.94
CA GLU A 31 1.48 -7.04 6.74
C GLU A 31 2.43 -7.48 5.62
N GLU A 32 2.89 -8.74 5.63
CA GLU A 32 3.78 -9.28 4.60
C GLU A 32 3.15 -9.18 3.20
N MET A 33 1.85 -9.50 3.11
CA MET A 33 1.08 -9.37 1.86
C MET A 33 1.02 -7.91 1.40
N CYS A 34 0.72 -6.98 2.30
CA CYS A 34 0.66 -5.55 1.99
C CYS A 34 2.03 -5.00 1.55
N ARG A 35 3.13 -5.39 2.22
CA ARG A 35 4.50 -4.98 1.83
C ARG A 35 4.88 -5.49 0.45
N THR A 36 4.53 -6.74 0.15
CA THR A 36 4.77 -7.33 -1.17
C THR A 36 3.95 -6.62 -2.25
N THR A 37 2.68 -6.35 -1.97
CA THR A 37 1.78 -5.62 -2.88
C THR A 37 2.32 -4.23 -3.17
N LEU A 38 2.70 -3.48 -2.13
CA LEU A 38 3.25 -2.13 -2.23
C LEU A 38 4.51 -2.09 -3.11
N LYS A 39 5.49 -2.97 -2.84
CA LYS A 39 6.73 -3.03 -3.61
C LYS A 39 6.49 -3.31 -5.10
N LEU A 40 5.51 -4.15 -5.42
CA LEU A 40 5.16 -4.47 -6.80
C LEU A 40 4.38 -3.34 -7.47
N SER A 41 3.40 -2.75 -6.78
CA SER A 41 2.60 -1.66 -7.32
C SER A 41 3.44 -0.40 -7.53
N GLU A 42 4.36 -0.06 -6.62
CA GLU A 42 5.33 1.03 -6.83
C GLU A 42 6.17 0.83 -8.09
N LYS A 43 6.64 -0.40 -8.32
CA LYS A 43 7.47 -0.73 -9.49
C LYS A 43 6.69 -0.67 -10.81
N VAL A 44 5.43 -1.12 -10.80
CA VAL A 44 4.62 -1.27 -12.02
C VAL A 44 3.82 -0.02 -12.35
N LEU A 45 3.27 0.65 -11.34
CA LEU A 45 2.31 1.75 -11.48
C LEU A 45 2.87 3.11 -11.04
N GLY A 46 3.95 3.12 -10.26
CA GLY A 46 4.49 4.32 -9.64
C GLY A 46 3.88 4.61 -8.27
N GLN A 47 4.54 5.50 -7.52
CA GLN A 47 4.22 5.80 -6.11
C GLN A 47 2.92 6.60 -5.93
N GLU A 48 2.53 7.37 -6.93
CA GLU A 48 1.34 8.25 -6.88
C GLU A 48 0.07 7.56 -7.40
N ASN A 49 0.20 6.35 -7.95
CA ASN A 49 -0.92 5.65 -8.53
C ASN A 49 -1.95 5.27 -7.43
N PRO A 50 -3.27 5.44 -7.68
CA PRO A 50 -4.30 5.07 -6.72
C PRO A 50 -4.18 3.66 -6.14
N ASP A 51 -3.81 2.66 -6.92
CA ASP A 51 -3.67 1.27 -6.45
C ASP A 51 -2.45 1.09 -5.53
N THR A 52 -1.38 1.85 -5.79
CA THR A 52 -0.22 1.94 -4.88
C THR A 52 -0.62 2.60 -3.57
N LEU A 53 -1.38 3.71 -3.63
CA LEU A 53 -1.86 4.41 -2.44
C LEU A 53 -2.79 3.55 -1.57
N ILE A 54 -3.63 2.70 -2.18
CA ILE A 54 -4.44 1.72 -1.46
C ILE A 54 -3.55 0.74 -0.70
N SER A 55 -2.48 0.25 -1.33
CA SER A 55 -1.54 -0.70 -0.73
C SER A 55 -0.78 -0.09 0.46
N ILE A 56 -0.40 1.20 0.37
CA ILE A 56 0.16 1.96 1.50
C ILE A 56 -0.84 2.03 2.65
N ASN A 57 -2.09 2.42 2.38
CA ASN A 57 -3.13 2.53 3.42
C ASN A 57 -3.37 1.20 4.14
N ASN A 58 -3.42 0.09 3.38
CA ASN A 58 -3.61 -1.24 3.97
C ASN A 58 -2.41 -1.64 4.83
N LEU A 59 -1.18 -1.34 4.41
CA LEU A 59 0.02 -1.59 5.22
C LEU A 59 -0.01 -0.78 6.52
N ALA A 60 -0.31 0.51 6.45
CA ALA A 60 -0.42 1.38 7.63
C ALA A 60 -1.49 0.86 8.62
N LEU A 61 -2.62 0.36 8.11
CA LEU A 61 -3.65 -0.26 8.95
C LEU A 61 -3.14 -1.53 9.66
N MET A 62 -2.35 -2.37 8.97
CA MET A 62 -1.79 -3.59 9.59
C MET A 62 -0.76 -3.24 10.67
N LEU A 63 0.08 -2.24 10.42
CA LEU A 63 1.03 -1.71 11.39
C LEU A 63 0.31 -1.15 12.63
N TYR A 64 -0.75 -0.37 12.43
CA TYR A 64 -1.60 0.14 13.51
C TYR A 64 -2.19 -0.98 14.37
N LYS A 65 -2.72 -2.04 13.75
CA LYS A 65 -3.30 -3.18 14.48
C LYS A 65 -2.27 -3.99 15.29
N GLN A 66 -0.98 -3.91 14.91
CA GLN A 66 0.13 -4.50 15.66
C GLN A 66 0.74 -3.54 16.71
N GLY A 67 0.20 -2.33 16.86
CA GLY A 67 0.73 -1.32 17.78
C GLY A 67 1.97 -0.57 17.28
N LYS A 68 2.33 -0.72 15.99
CA LYS A 68 3.44 0.00 15.35
C LYS A 68 2.98 1.37 14.86
N TYR A 69 2.53 2.22 15.78
CA TYR A 69 1.83 3.47 15.46
C TYR A 69 2.71 4.48 14.75
N GLU A 70 3.96 4.64 15.19
CA GLU A 70 4.90 5.61 14.62
C GLU A 70 5.23 5.29 13.15
N GLU A 71 5.41 4.00 12.83
CA GLU A 71 5.67 3.55 11.46
C GLU A 71 4.44 3.81 10.56
N ALA A 72 3.24 3.48 11.05
CA ALA A 72 1.98 3.73 10.33
C ALA A 72 1.78 5.23 10.05
N GLU A 73 1.98 6.09 11.06
CA GLU A 73 1.83 7.54 10.92
C GLU A 73 2.85 8.12 9.94
N GLN A 74 4.13 7.76 10.07
CA GLN A 74 5.18 8.25 9.18
C GLN A 74 4.90 7.90 7.71
N MET A 75 4.41 6.68 7.47
CA MET A 75 4.04 6.21 6.14
C MET A 75 2.89 7.03 5.56
N LEU A 76 1.82 7.27 6.32
CA LEU A 76 0.67 8.07 5.87
C LEU A 76 1.04 9.54 5.64
N ARG A 77 1.85 10.15 6.51
CA ARG A 77 2.33 11.53 6.34
C ARG A 77 3.17 11.70 5.08
N THR A 78 4.07 10.76 4.83
CA THR A 78 4.91 10.77 3.61
C THR A 78 4.06 10.67 2.36
N THR A 79 3.06 9.78 2.38
CA THR A 79 2.12 9.56 1.28
C THR A 79 1.25 10.79 1.01
N LEU A 80 0.76 11.44 2.07
CA LEU A 80 0.01 12.69 1.96
C LEU A 80 0.85 13.79 1.32
N ALA A 81 2.08 13.99 1.80
CA ALA A 81 2.99 15.01 1.28
C ALA A 81 3.36 14.77 -0.20
N LEU A 82 3.51 13.51 -0.63
CA LEU A 82 3.69 13.17 -2.04
C LEU A 82 2.46 13.60 -2.85
N ARG A 83 1.26 13.18 -2.44
CA ARG A 83 0.02 13.50 -3.16
C ARG A 83 -0.25 15.00 -3.26
N GLU A 84 0.04 15.75 -2.21
CA GLU A 84 -0.07 17.21 -2.23
C GLU A 84 0.85 17.83 -3.29
N LYS A 85 2.11 17.38 -3.38
CA LYS A 85 3.05 17.83 -4.41
C LYS A 85 2.59 17.48 -5.83
N SER A 86 2.00 16.31 -6.04
CA SER A 86 1.51 15.84 -7.34
C SER A 86 0.26 16.59 -7.83
N VAL A 87 -0.58 17.07 -6.90
CA VAL A 87 -1.80 17.83 -7.21
C VAL A 87 -1.50 19.32 -7.42
N HIS A 88 -0.46 19.87 -6.78
CA HIS A 88 -0.10 21.28 -6.85
C HIS A 88 1.08 21.68 -7.79
N PRO A 89 1.58 20.88 -8.75
CA PRO A 89 2.77 21.24 -9.51
C PRO A 89 2.53 22.37 -10.54
N TRP A 90 1.30 22.88 -10.65
CA TRP A 90 0.89 23.90 -11.64
C TRP A 90 0.49 25.24 -11.03
N ILE A 91 0.63 25.43 -9.72
CA ILE A 91 0.40 26.73 -9.05
C ILE A 91 1.76 27.31 -8.65
N ASN A 92 2.43 27.94 -9.61
CA ASN A 92 3.45 28.99 -9.43
C ASN A 92 3.67 29.69 -10.76
#